data_AF-A0A7W7J1X3-F1
#
_entry.id   AF-A0A7W7J1X3-F1
#
_cell.length_a   1.000
_cell.length_b   1.000
_cell.length_c   1.000
_cell.angle_alpha   90.00
_cell.angle_beta   90.00
_cell.angle_gamma   90.00
#
_symmetry.space_group_name_H-M   'P 1'
#
loop_
_entity.id
_entity.type
_entity.pdbx_description
1 polymer ?
#
loop_
_entity_poly.entity_id
_entity_poly.type
_entity_poly.pdbx_seq_one_letter_code
_entity_poly.pdbx_strand_id
1 'polypeptide(L)'
;MKMDDYSDNTTLIESLKNGDETAYTYLIDTYHHKLCVYANSLVKNVYSAEDIVQNVFIKVWEQRTRLKTDHSLKSFLYKLVYNEFIDLYRKNQSLFSLEKSYYDALNGIVQEEDSEAFQRVLNAVNKEIQNLPPRCKEVFILSKKEGLTNIEIAEHLDVSIKTVEAQITKAFSILRSSLEEKVKSVLFLLFSAKKKFRLNN
;
A
#
# COMPACT_ATOMS: atom_id res chain seq x y z
N MET A 1 -30.43 3.62 24.70
CA MET A 1 -29.07 3.35 24.19
C MET A 1 -28.93 4.20 22.93
N LYS A 2 -28.09 5.24 22.94
CA LYS A 2 -27.94 6.09 21.76
C LYS A 2 -27.29 5.24 20.67
N MET A 3 -27.95 5.15 19.52
CA MET A 3 -27.35 4.57 18.33
C MET A 3 -26.45 5.67 17.77
N ASP A 4 -25.18 5.70 18.20
CA ASP A 4 -24.24 6.69 17.71
C ASP A 4 -24.01 6.45 16.20
N ASP A 5 -24.17 7.51 15.41
CA ASP A 5 -24.01 7.44 13.96
C ASP A 5 -22.51 7.42 13.61
N TYR A 6 -21.96 6.21 13.54
CA TYR A 6 -20.57 5.97 13.17
C TYR A 6 -20.26 6.18 11.69
N SER A 7 -21.24 6.62 10.88
CA SER A 7 -20.98 7.02 9.49
C SER A 7 -20.09 8.26 9.39
N ASP A 8 -20.08 9.10 10.43
CA ASP A 8 -19.14 10.22 10.55
C ASP A 8 -17.75 9.76 11.03
N ASN A 9 -16.71 10.21 10.32
CA ASN A 9 -15.32 9.84 10.59
C ASN A 9 -14.83 10.33 11.96
N THR A 10 -15.22 11.54 12.36
CA THR A 10 -14.78 12.15 13.62
C THR A 10 -15.40 11.40 14.78
N THR A 11 -16.72 11.20 14.74
CA THR A 11 -17.47 10.43 15.74
C THR A 11 -16.90 9.03 15.91
N LEU A 12 -16.67 8.30 14.81
CA LEU A 12 -16.09 6.96 14.86
C LEU A 12 -14.69 6.97 15.51
N ILE A 13 -13.82 7.91 15.14
CA ILE A 13 -12.47 8.00 15.73
C ILE A 13 -12.52 8.34 17.21
N GLU A 14 -13.40 9.26 17.64
CA GLU A 14 -13.54 9.64 19.05
C GLU A 14 -14.07 8.50 19.90
N SER A 15 -15.10 7.78 19.42
CA SER A 15 -15.60 6.58 20.11
C SER A 15 -14.55 5.48 20.20
N LEU A 16 -13.77 5.25 19.12
CA LEU A 16 -12.63 4.33 19.16
C LEU A 16 -11.59 4.75 20.20
N LYS A 17 -11.22 6.04 20.28
CA LYS A 17 -10.28 6.53 21.30
C LYS A 17 -10.75 6.25 22.72
N ASN A 18 -12.05 6.38 22.95
CA ASN A 18 -12.67 6.13 24.26
C ASN A 18 -12.81 4.63 24.58
N GLY A 19 -12.44 3.74 23.64
CA GLY A 19 -12.51 2.30 23.84
C GLY A 19 -13.91 1.72 23.65
N ASP A 20 -14.77 2.37 22.86
CA ASP A 20 -16.09 1.84 22.53
C ASP A 20 -16.00 0.62 21.61
N GLU A 21 -16.38 -0.54 22.14
CA GLU A 21 -16.39 -1.82 21.40
C GLU A 21 -17.42 -1.84 20.26
N THR A 22 -18.50 -1.07 20.39
CA THR A 22 -19.52 -0.94 19.34
C THR A 22 -18.96 -0.21 18.13
N ALA A 23 -18.17 0.84 18.37
CA ALA A 23 -17.46 1.56 17.31
C ALA A 23 -16.42 0.68 16.61
N TYR A 24 -15.74 -0.19 17.35
CA TYR A 24 -14.81 -1.18 16.78
C TYR A 24 -15.52 -2.26 15.96
N THR A 25 -16.66 -2.75 16.43
CA THR A 25 -17.51 -3.68 15.67
C THR A 25 -17.96 -3.04 14.34
N TYR A 26 -18.46 -1.80 14.40
CA TYR A 26 -18.84 -1.04 13.22
C TYR A 26 -17.68 -0.89 12.22
N LEU A 27 -16.47 -0.61 12.72
CA LEU A 27 -15.26 -0.51 11.91
C LEU A 27 -14.99 -1.83 11.15
N ILE A 28 -15.04 -2.97 11.84
CA ILE A 28 -14.80 -4.28 11.22
C ILE A 28 -15.87 -4.55 10.16
N ASP A 29 -17.15 -4.45 10.52
CA ASP A 29 -18.26 -4.76 9.61
C ASP A 29 -18.23 -3.90 8.34
N THR A 30 -17.82 -2.63 8.48
CA THR A 30 -17.79 -1.67 7.36
C THR A 30 -16.62 -1.90 6.40
N TYR A 31 -15.47 -2.31 6.92
CA TYR A 31 -14.20 -2.29 6.16
C TYR A 31 -13.60 -3.67 5.89
N HIS A 32 -13.90 -4.71 6.68
CA HIS A 32 -13.25 -6.02 6.59
C HIS A 32 -13.25 -6.57 5.16
N HIS A 33 -14.43 -6.75 4.55
CA HIS A 33 -14.54 -7.31 3.20
C HIS A 33 -13.76 -6.50 2.16
N LYS A 34 -13.86 -5.16 2.20
CA LYS A 34 -13.19 -4.27 1.24
C LYS A 34 -11.67 -4.29 1.40
N LEU A 35 -11.19 -4.41 2.63
CA LEU A 35 -9.76 -4.53 2.92
C LEU A 35 -9.22 -5.91 2.54
N CYS A 36 -9.98 -6.99 2.74
CA CYS A 36 -9.58 -8.33 2.30
C CYS A 36 -9.48 -8.42 0.78
N VAL A 37 -10.45 -7.84 0.04
CA VAL A 37 -10.39 -7.75 -1.43
C VAL A 37 -9.13 -6.99 -1.87
N TYR A 38 -8.82 -5.86 -1.20
CA TYR A 38 -7.63 -5.08 -1.49
C TYR A 38 -6.34 -5.85 -1.17
N ALA A 39 -6.21 -6.42 0.03
CA ALA A 39 -5.07 -7.21 0.44
C ALA A 39 -4.84 -8.41 -0.49
N ASN A 40 -5.90 -9.13 -0.87
CA ASN A 40 -5.83 -10.24 -1.82
C ASN A 40 -5.38 -9.78 -3.21
N SER A 41 -5.75 -8.57 -3.64
CA SER A 41 -5.27 -8.00 -4.89
C SER A 41 -3.73 -7.79 -4.90
N LEU A 42 -3.13 -7.60 -3.72
CA LEU A 42 -1.69 -7.42 -3.50
C LEU A 42 -0.97 -8.77 -3.33
N VAL A 43 -1.41 -9.59 -2.37
CA VAL A 43 -0.71 -10.82 -1.95
C VAL A 43 -1.09 -12.05 -2.78
N LYS A 44 -2.20 -12.00 -3.55
CA LYS A 44 -2.72 -13.10 -4.38
C LYS A 44 -2.93 -14.41 -3.60
N ASN A 45 -3.21 -14.30 -2.30
CA ASN A 45 -3.49 -15.41 -1.40
C ASN A 45 -4.56 -14.97 -0.40
N VAL A 46 -5.69 -15.69 -0.38
CA VAL A 46 -6.85 -15.31 0.46
C VAL A 46 -6.52 -15.40 1.95
N TYR A 47 -5.82 -16.44 2.38
CA TYR A 47 -5.45 -16.61 3.79
C TYR A 47 -4.50 -15.50 4.27
N SER A 48 -3.44 -15.22 3.50
CA SER A 48 -2.52 -14.13 3.84
C SER A 48 -3.20 -12.75 3.80
N ALA A 49 -4.20 -12.57 2.92
CA ALA A 49 -4.97 -11.35 2.88
C ALA A 49 -5.82 -11.16 4.14
N GLU A 50 -6.48 -12.22 4.61
CA GLU A 50 -7.23 -12.20 5.87
C GLU A 50 -6.32 -11.93 7.07
N ASP A 51 -5.16 -12.59 7.15
CA ASP A 51 -4.17 -12.37 8.22
C ASP A 51 -3.67 -10.92 8.26
N ILE A 52 -3.37 -10.34 7.09
CA ILE A 52 -3.00 -8.92 6.98
C ILE A 52 -4.10 -8.05 7.57
N VAL A 53 -5.36 -8.26 7.17
CA VAL A 53 -6.48 -7.43 7.60
C VAL A 53 -6.76 -7.58 9.10
N GLN A 54 -6.66 -8.79 9.64
CA GLN A 54 -6.75 -9.01 11.08
C GLN A 54 -5.67 -8.23 11.84
N ASN A 55 -4.41 -8.31 11.41
CA ASN A 55 -3.31 -7.55 12.00
C ASN A 55 -3.54 -6.04 11.94
N VAL A 56 -4.12 -5.54 10.85
CA VAL A 56 -4.48 -4.12 10.73
C VAL A 56 -5.51 -3.71 11.78
N PHE A 57 -6.58 -4.48 11.97
CA PHE A 57 -7.60 -4.14 12.97
C PHE A 57 -7.05 -4.19 14.40
N ILE A 58 -6.21 -5.18 14.72
CA ILE A 58 -5.50 -5.25 16.01
C ILE A 58 -4.65 -4.00 16.22
N LYS A 59 -3.80 -3.64 15.24
CA LYS A 59 -2.95 -2.44 15.32
C LYS A 59 -3.75 -1.15 15.50
N VAL A 60 -4.89 -1.03 14.82
CA VAL A 60 -5.79 0.12 14.98
C VAL A 60 -6.35 0.19 16.40
N TRP A 61 -6.78 -0.94 16.97
CA TRP A 61 -7.29 -0.98 18.33
C TRP A 61 -6.20 -0.64 19.37
N GLU A 62 -5.02 -1.23 19.25
CA GLU A 62 -3.89 -0.96 20.15
C GLU A 62 -3.45 0.52 20.10
N GLN A 63 -3.47 1.12 18.91
CA GLN A 63 -3.01 2.48 18.69
C GLN A 63 -4.16 3.51 18.64
N ARG A 64 -5.38 3.13 19.04
CA ARG A 64 -6.61 3.93 18.87
C ARG A 64 -6.50 5.35 19.46
N THR A 65 -5.80 5.50 20.59
CA THR A 65 -5.58 6.79 21.26
C THR A 65 -4.77 7.78 20.41
N ARG A 66 -3.95 7.28 19.48
CA ARG A 66 -3.09 8.08 18.57
C ARG A 66 -3.77 8.45 17.25
N LEU A 67 -4.97 7.93 16.98
CA LEU A 67 -5.73 8.29 15.78
C LEU A 67 -5.99 9.80 15.75
N LYS A 68 -6.05 10.40 14.57
CA LYS A 68 -6.33 11.83 14.43
C LYS A 68 -7.63 12.03 13.66
N THR A 69 -8.50 12.87 14.19
CA THR A 69 -9.84 13.14 13.67
C THR A 69 -9.81 13.95 12.36
N ASP A 70 -8.75 14.72 12.13
CA ASP A 70 -8.47 15.46 10.89
C ASP A 70 -8.01 14.55 9.73
N HIS A 71 -7.90 13.24 9.95
CA HIS A 71 -7.51 12.26 8.94
C HIS A 71 -8.62 11.26 8.67
N SER A 72 -8.73 10.82 7.42
CA SER A 72 -9.68 9.77 7.03
C SER A 72 -9.22 8.42 7.58
N LEU A 73 -10.04 7.82 8.45
CA LEU A 73 -9.82 6.49 8.99
C LEU A 73 -9.74 5.45 7.86
N LYS A 74 -10.60 5.58 6.85
CA LYS A 74 -10.56 4.75 5.65
C LYS A 74 -9.17 4.79 4.99
N SER A 75 -8.64 5.97 4.67
CA SER A 75 -7.32 6.09 4.04
C SER A 75 -6.21 5.51 4.92
N PHE A 76 -6.32 5.67 6.24
CA PHE A 76 -5.38 5.11 7.20
C PHE A 76 -5.39 3.58 7.18
N LEU A 77 -6.56 2.93 7.18
CA LEU A 77 -6.69 1.46 7.12
C LEU A 77 -6.05 0.86 5.86
N TYR A 78 -6.32 1.44 4.69
CA TYR A 78 -5.73 0.96 3.43
C TYR A 78 -4.21 1.12 3.42
N LYS A 79 -3.69 2.20 4.03
CA LYS A 79 -2.25 2.39 4.20
C LYS A 79 -1.65 1.32 5.11
N LEU A 80 -2.31 0.98 6.21
CA LEU A 80 -1.84 -0.08 7.10
C LEU A 80 -1.83 -1.44 6.38
N VAL A 81 -2.88 -1.79 5.62
CA VAL A 81 -2.89 -3.02 4.80
C VAL A 81 -1.71 -3.09 3.84
N TYR A 82 -1.42 -1.99 3.14
CA TYR A 82 -0.27 -1.94 2.25
C TYR A 82 1.06 -2.11 3.00
N ASN A 83 1.19 -1.50 4.18
CA ASN A 83 2.40 -1.64 5.00
C ASN A 83 2.58 -3.08 5.47
N GLU A 84 1.54 -3.74 6.00
CA GLU A 84 1.60 -5.16 6.38
C GLU A 84 1.99 -6.04 5.18
N PHE A 85 1.45 -5.74 4.00
CA PHE A 85 1.82 -6.43 2.77
C PHE A 85 3.31 -6.24 2.44
N ILE A 86 3.84 -5.02 2.54
CA ILE A 86 5.26 -4.75 2.30
C ILE A 86 6.13 -5.46 3.33
N ASP A 87 5.74 -5.48 4.60
CA ASP A 87 6.46 -6.18 5.66
C ASP A 87 6.46 -7.70 5.44
N LEU A 88 5.31 -8.28 5.08
CA LEU A 88 5.19 -9.68 4.68
C LEU A 88 6.04 -9.97 3.45
N TYR A 89 6.01 -9.11 2.44
CA TYR A 89 6.79 -9.26 1.21
C TYR A 89 8.29 -9.19 1.48
N ARG A 90 8.75 -8.27 2.33
CA ARG A 90 10.16 -8.16 2.76
C ARG A 90 10.60 -9.40 3.53
N LYS A 91 9.77 -9.87 4.47
CA LYS A 91 10.03 -11.11 5.22
C LYS A 91 10.10 -12.29 4.28
N ASN A 92 9.17 -12.40 3.34
CA ASN A 92 9.18 -13.45 2.33
C ASN A 92 10.37 -13.30 1.39
N GLN A 93 10.82 -12.11 1.00
CA GLN A 93 12.06 -11.96 0.21
C GLN A 93 13.31 -12.38 0.98
N SER A 94 13.38 -12.05 2.28
CA SER A 94 14.46 -12.51 3.16
C SER A 94 14.43 -14.04 3.29
N LEU A 95 13.24 -14.63 3.44
CA LEU A 95 13.04 -16.08 3.47
C LEU A 95 13.33 -16.71 2.11
N PHE A 96 12.88 -16.12 1.00
CA PHE A 96 13.17 -16.53 -0.37
C PHE A 96 14.66 -16.41 -0.66
N SER A 97 15.44 -15.49 -0.08
CA SER A 97 16.90 -15.51 -0.27
C SER A 97 17.55 -16.74 0.37
N LEU A 98 16.99 -17.22 1.48
CA LEU A 98 17.45 -18.40 2.20
C LEU A 98 16.89 -19.71 1.59
N GLU A 99 15.60 -19.72 1.25
CA GLU A 99 14.89 -20.80 0.57
C GLU A 99 15.29 -20.93 -0.88
N LYS A 100 15.59 -19.86 -1.62
CA LYS A 100 16.13 -19.95 -2.99
C LYS A 100 17.52 -20.56 -3.00
N SER A 101 18.37 -20.29 -2.00
CA SER A 101 19.62 -21.05 -1.86
C SER A 101 19.39 -22.55 -1.62
N TYR A 102 18.22 -22.92 -1.07
CA TYR A 102 17.82 -24.29 -0.81
C TYR A 102 17.02 -24.93 -1.97
N TYR A 103 16.25 -24.13 -2.73
CA TYR A 103 15.40 -24.52 -3.86
C TYR A 103 16.08 -24.42 -5.22
N ASP A 104 17.01 -23.49 -5.44
CA ASP A 104 17.89 -23.48 -6.64
C ASP A 104 18.84 -24.69 -6.63
N ALA A 105 19.10 -25.25 -5.44
CA ALA A 105 19.75 -26.55 -5.29
C ALA A 105 18.81 -27.73 -5.66
N LEU A 106 17.49 -27.50 -5.82
CA LEU A 106 16.50 -28.57 -5.88
C LEU A 106 15.61 -28.60 -7.15
N ASN A 107 15.13 -27.48 -7.72
CA ASN A 107 14.08 -27.55 -8.75
C ASN A 107 14.11 -26.40 -9.78
N GLY A 108 14.70 -26.65 -10.96
CA GLY A 108 14.39 -25.87 -12.15
C GLY A 108 13.05 -26.31 -12.77
N ILE A 109 12.35 -25.34 -13.41
CA ILE A 109 11.22 -25.46 -14.36
C ILE A 109 9.81 -25.16 -13.78
N VAL A 110 8.97 -24.50 -14.62
CA VAL A 110 7.47 -24.31 -14.61
C VAL A 110 7.00 -22.87 -14.27
N GLN A 111 6.13 -22.15 -15.01
CA GLN A 111 5.38 -22.31 -16.30
C GLN A 111 4.96 -20.92 -16.85
N GLU A 112 4.77 -20.86 -18.18
CA GLU A 112 4.38 -19.71 -19.01
C GLU A 112 2.97 -19.93 -19.57
N GLU A 113 2.03 -18.98 -19.42
CA GLU A 113 0.89 -18.80 -20.38
C GLU A 113 0.07 -17.51 -20.10
N ASP A 114 -0.12 -17.11 -18.82
CA ASP A 114 -0.68 -15.78 -18.45
C ASP A 114 0.35 -14.64 -18.53
N SER A 115 1.58 -14.99 -18.93
CA SER A 115 2.78 -14.17 -18.87
C SER A 115 2.75 -13.05 -19.90
N GLU A 116 2.33 -13.28 -21.15
CA GLU A 116 2.68 -12.32 -22.21
C GLU A 116 1.98 -10.96 -22.10
N ALA A 117 0.68 -10.92 -21.79
CA ALA A 117 -0.05 -9.67 -21.66
C ALA A 117 0.44 -8.87 -20.44
N PHE A 118 0.69 -9.57 -19.34
CA PHE A 118 1.25 -9.00 -18.13
C PHE A 118 2.69 -8.53 -18.34
N GLN A 119 3.51 -9.32 -19.04
CA GLN A 119 4.90 -9.02 -19.40
C GLN A 119 4.98 -7.83 -20.35
N ARG A 120 4.05 -7.68 -21.30
CA ARG A 120 3.93 -6.49 -22.14
C ARG A 120 3.65 -5.24 -21.30
N VAL A 121 2.72 -5.32 -20.34
CA VAL A 121 2.44 -4.21 -19.42
C VAL A 121 3.63 -3.90 -18.52
N LEU A 122 4.28 -4.92 -17.94
CA LEU A 122 5.48 -4.77 -17.11
C LEU A 122 6.64 -4.15 -17.91
N ASN A 123 6.86 -4.58 -19.15
CA ASN A 123 7.89 -4.03 -20.01
C ASN A 123 7.62 -2.56 -20.35
N ALA A 124 6.36 -2.21 -20.64
CA ALA A 124 5.96 -0.82 -20.87
C ALA A 124 6.20 0.04 -19.61
N VAL A 125 5.79 -0.43 -18.44
CA VAL A 125 6.02 0.28 -17.17
C VAL A 125 7.52 0.41 -16.86
N ASN A 126 8.30 -0.66 -17.02
CA ASN A 126 9.75 -0.64 -16.78
C ASN A 126 10.47 0.33 -17.71
N LYS A 127 10.08 0.38 -18.99
CA LYS A 127 10.62 1.35 -19.96
C LYS A 127 10.37 2.78 -19.50
N GLU A 128 9.15 3.08 -19.04
CA GLU A 128 8.83 4.42 -18.56
C GLU A 128 9.53 4.76 -17.23
N ILE A 129 9.75 3.78 -16.35
CA ILE A 129 10.60 3.95 -15.16
C ILE A 129 12.03 4.29 -15.57
N GLN A 130 12.57 3.69 -16.64
CA GLN A 130 13.91 4.02 -17.10
C GLN A 130 14.05 5.46 -17.57
N ASN A 131 12.97 6.04 -18.12
CA ASN A 131 12.90 7.41 -18.63
C ASN A 131 12.68 8.47 -17.53
N LEU A 132 12.47 8.05 -16.28
CA LEU A 132 12.33 8.99 -15.17
C LEU A 132 13.64 9.78 -14.95
N PRO A 133 13.55 11.06 -14.53
CA PRO A 133 14.70 11.81 -14.09
C PRO A 133 15.48 11.04 -13.00
N PRO A 134 16.83 11.09 -12.97
CA PRO A 134 17.65 10.22 -12.14
C PRO A 134 17.20 10.15 -10.67
N ARG A 135 16.98 11.31 -10.02
CA ARG A 135 16.51 11.35 -8.63
C ARG A 135 15.08 10.84 -8.43
N CYS A 136 14.19 11.05 -9.39
CA CYS A 136 12.84 10.49 -9.35
C CYS A 136 12.91 8.97 -9.41
N LYS A 137 13.73 8.46 -10.33
CA LYS A 137 13.92 7.03 -10.60
C LYS A 137 14.50 6.31 -9.40
N GLU A 138 15.57 6.85 -8.83
CA GLU A 138 16.25 6.31 -7.65
C GLU A 138 15.27 6.21 -6.47
N VAL A 139 14.61 7.30 -6.10
CA VAL A 139 13.60 7.31 -5.03
C VAL A 139 12.44 6.35 -5.31
N PHE A 140 11.99 6.28 -6.57
CA PHE A 140 10.92 5.37 -6.96
C PHE A 140 11.33 3.90 -6.83
N ILE A 141 12.56 3.54 -7.25
CA ILE A 141 13.09 2.18 -7.14
C ILE A 141 13.25 1.79 -5.68
N LEU A 142 13.88 2.63 -4.85
CA LEU A 142 14.02 2.38 -3.41
C LEU A 142 12.66 2.14 -2.76
N SER A 143 11.67 2.97 -3.10
CA SER A 143 10.31 2.84 -2.55
C SER A 143 9.55 1.60 -3.04
N LYS A 144 9.68 1.25 -4.34
CA LYS A 144 8.77 0.28 -4.98
C LYS A 144 9.39 -1.07 -5.29
N LYS A 145 10.69 -1.12 -5.53
CA LYS A 145 11.42 -2.38 -5.75
C LYS A 145 12.01 -2.90 -4.44
N GLU A 146 12.59 -2.01 -3.65
CA GLU A 146 13.27 -2.38 -2.40
C GLU A 146 12.35 -2.20 -1.17
N GLY A 147 11.20 -1.53 -1.37
CA GLY A 147 10.14 -1.40 -0.37
C GLY A 147 10.44 -0.40 0.74
N LEU A 148 11.50 0.42 0.62
CA LEU A 148 11.90 1.39 1.64
C LEU A 148 10.79 2.40 1.92
N THR A 149 10.60 2.70 3.21
CA THR A 149 9.71 3.78 3.65
C THR A 149 10.32 5.14 3.29
N ASN A 150 9.49 6.18 3.22
CA ASN A 150 10.00 7.52 2.93
C ASN A 150 11.05 8.01 3.95
N ILE A 151 11.01 7.49 5.18
CA ILE A 151 11.97 7.78 6.24
C ILE A 151 13.30 7.07 5.93
N GLU A 152 13.25 5.77 5.67
CA GLU A 152 14.43 4.97 5.29
C GLU A 152 15.11 5.54 4.04
N ILE A 153 14.34 5.99 3.03
CA ILE A 153 14.89 6.62 1.82
C ILE A 153 15.51 7.98 2.12
N ALA A 154 14.86 8.77 2.98
CA ALA A 154 15.37 10.09 3.37
C ALA A 154 16.73 9.96 4.07
N GLU A 155 16.85 9.00 4.97
CA GLU A 155 18.11 8.66 5.64
C GLU A 155 19.15 8.10 4.66
N HIS A 156 18.74 7.17 3.79
CA HIS A 156 19.64 6.52 2.82
C HIS A 156 20.24 7.51 1.80
N LEU A 157 19.47 8.51 1.37
CA LEU A 157 19.89 9.48 0.37
C LEU A 157 20.38 10.82 0.96
N ASP A 158 20.40 10.95 2.29
CA ASP A 158 20.69 12.19 3.01
C ASP A 158 19.86 13.39 2.51
N VAL A 159 18.53 13.22 2.47
CA VAL A 159 17.57 14.23 2.05
C VAL A 159 16.37 14.28 3.00
N SER A 160 15.60 15.37 2.96
CA SER A 160 14.36 15.43 3.76
C SER A 160 13.30 14.44 3.27
N ILE A 161 12.46 13.95 4.19
CA ILE A 161 11.26 13.15 3.86
C ILE A 161 10.37 13.88 2.83
N LYS A 162 10.25 15.21 2.93
CA LYS A 162 9.51 16.03 1.95
C LYS A 162 10.13 15.97 0.56
N THR A 163 11.45 15.92 0.46
CA THR A 163 12.16 15.73 -0.81
C THR A 163 11.79 14.37 -1.41
N VAL A 164 11.82 13.30 -0.60
CA VAL A 164 11.40 11.95 -1.04
C VAL A 164 9.96 11.97 -1.55
N GLU A 165 9.02 12.54 -0.79
CA GLU A 165 7.61 12.65 -1.19
C GLU A 165 7.43 13.42 -2.50
N ALA A 166 8.17 14.51 -2.69
CA ALA A 166 8.15 15.29 -3.92
C ALA A 166 8.67 14.50 -5.12
N GLN A 167 9.78 13.76 -4.95
CA GLN A 167 10.34 12.90 -6.01
C GLN A 167 9.40 11.74 -6.35
N ILE A 168 8.78 11.09 -5.36
CA ILE A 168 7.76 10.05 -5.57
C ILE A 168 6.58 10.63 -6.36
N THR A 169 6.06 11.78 -5.94
CA THR A 169 4.93 12.44 -6.61
C THR A 169 5.27 12.80 -8.06
N LYS A 170 6.48 13.32 -8.29
CA LYS A 170 6.97 13.66 -9.62
C LYS A 170 7.13 12.41 -10.50
N ALA A 171 7.69 11.32 -9.97
CA ALA A 171 7.79 10.04 -10.67
C ALA A 171 6.42 9.54 -11.14
N PHE A 172 5.42 9.56 -10.24
CA PHE A 172 4.06 9.15 -10.61
C PHE A 172 3.40 10.04 -11.64
N SER A 173 3.59 11.36 -11.57
CA SER A 173 3.04 12.28 -12.57
C SER A 173 3.56 11.94 -13.97
N ILE A 174 4.86 11.65 -14.07
CA ILE A 174 5.51 11.31 -15.35
C ILE A 174 4.99 9.96 -15.87
N LEU A 175 4.99 8.92 -15.02
CA LEU A 175 4.50 7.58 -15.40
C LEU A 175 3.02 7.62 -15.82
N ARG A 176 2.18 8.41 -15.14
CA ARG A 176 0.77 8.56 -15.50
C ARG A 176 0.59 9.26 -16.85
N SER A 177 1.47 10.19 -17.21
CA SER A 177 1.40 10.86 -18.51
C SER A 177 1.91 10.01 -19.67
N SER A 178 2.83 9.08 -19.42
CA SER A 178 3.50 8.31 -20.47
C SER A 178 2.91 6.94 -20.76
N LEU A 179 2.07 6.40 -19.86
CA LEU A 179 1.46 5.07 -20.03
C LEU A 179 0.06 5.15 -20.65
N GLU A 180 -0.39 4.10 -21.34
CA GLU A 180 -1.73 4.02 -21.94
C GLU A 180 -2.86 4.02 -20.89
N GLU A 181 -4.07 4.47 -21.25
CA GLU A 181 -5.21 4.64 -20.30
C GLU A 181 -5.55 3.37 -19.50
N LYS A 182 -5.43 2.18 -20.11
CA LYS A 182 -5.63 0.91 -19.39
C LYS A 182 -4.60 0.71 -18.28
N VAL A 183 -3.34 1.07 -18.50
CA VAL A 183 -2.26 1.00 -17.52
C VAL A 183 -2.35 2.15 -16.51
N LYS A 184 -2.78 3.35 -16.93
CA LYS A 184 -3.08 4.46 -16.02
C LYS A 184 -4.15 4.13 -15.00
N SER A 185 -5.14 3.31 -15.38
CA SER A 185 -6.22 2.87 -14.50
C SER A 185 -5.71 1.88 -13.44
N VAL A 186 -4.81 0.95 -13.82
CA VAL A 186 -4.14 0.05 -12.88
C VAL A 186 -3.23 0.82 -11.92
N LEU A 187 -2.41 1.74 -12.42
CA LEU A 187 -1.62 2.64 -11.59
C LEU A 187 -2.52 3.52 -10.71
N PHE A 188 -3.63 4.04 -11.22
CA PHE A 188 -4.58 4.81 -10.43
C PHE A 188 -5.18 3.98 -9.29
N LEU A 189 -5.54 2.71 -9.51
CA LEU A 189 -6.04 1.85 -8.44
C LEU A 189 -4.97 1.53 -7.40
N LEU A 190 -3.71 1.38 -7.83
CA LEU A 190 -2.56 1.21 -6.95
C LEU A 190 -2.18 2.49 -6.18
N PHE A 191 -2.53 3.69 -6.69
CA PHE A 191 -1.99 4.97 -6.20
C PHE A 191 -3.01 6.10 -5.91
N SER A 192 -4.31 5.93 -6.16
CA SER A 192 -5.34 6.97 -5.99
C SER A 192 -5.75 7.26 -4.54
N ALA A 193 -5.09 6.64 -3.55
CA ALA A 193 -5.23 6.99 -2.14
C ALA A 193 -4.71 8.41 -1.77
N LYS A 194 -4.35 9.28 -2.73
CA LYS A 194 -3.75 10.60 -2.44
C LYS A 194 -4.30 11.84 -3.18
N LYS A 195 -5.32 11.77 -4.05
CA LYS A 195 -5.65 12.92 -4.94
C LYS A 195 -7.09 13.46 -4.93
N LYS A 196 -7.68 13.69 -3.75
CA LYS A 196 -8.84 14.61 -3.62
C LYS A 196 -8.75 15.44 -2.34
N PHE A 197 -7.84 16.41 -2.31
CA PHE A 197 -8.04 17.65 -1.57
C PHE A 197 -7.13 18.73 -2.15
N ARG A 198 -7.70 19.53 -3.05
CA ARG A 198 -7.36 20.94 -3.29
C ARG A 198 -8.30 21.51 -4.37
N LEU A 199 -8.81 22.71 -4.10
CA LEU A 199 -9.78 23.54 -4.84
C LEU A 199 -11.24 23.19 -4.47
N ASN A 200 -12.08 24.07 -3.91
CA ASN A 200 -12.20 25.52 -4.06
C ASN A 200 -12.64 26.23 -2.76
N ASN A 201 -12.14 27.48 -2.67
CA ASN A 201 -12.60 28.67 -1.93
C ASN A 201 -13.04 28.55 -0.47
#